data_AF-A0A950NH93-F1
#
_entry.id   AF-A0A950NH93-F1
#
_cell.length_a   1.000
_cell.length_b   1.000
_cell.length_c   1.000
_cell.angle_alpha   90.00
_cell.angle_beta   90.00
_cell.angle_gamma   90.00
#
_symmetry.space_group_name_H-M   'P 1'
#
loop_
_entity.id
_entity.type
_entity.pdbx_description
1 polymer ?
#
loop_
_entity_poly.entity_id
_entity_poly.type
_entity_poly.pdbx_seq_one_letter_code
_entity_poly.pdbx_strand_id
1 'polypeptide(L)'
;MRGNGDQSCAARPAALPCRAVVDHALAAGANFFDSSPMYGEAERVLGQALQGRRETAIVATKVWACSPAEGHGVVVMRPFGEGSLMRRIQPEANLNPLAAFGVTSWAQALLKWILSDPRCQVAIPATSRPARMGENASAGNPPWFGPDERAYVARLACLTRFSR
;
A
#
# COMPACT_ATOMS: atom_id res chain seq x y z
N MET A 1 2.54 9.63 -6.94
CA MET A 1 1.27 9.68 -6.17
C MET A 1 1.36 8.63 -5.07
N ARG A 2 0.81 8.89 -3.86
CA ARG A 2 0.91 7.98 -2.71
C ARG A 2 -0.43 7.26 -2.53
N GLY A 3 -0.46 5.93 -2.68
CA GLY A 3 -1.68 5.11 -2.68
C GLY A 3 -1.95 4.39 -1.37
N ASN A 4 -3.22 4.29 -0.98
CA ASN A 4 -3.74 3.41 0.06
C ASN A 4 -4.96 2.64 -0.50
N GLY A 5 -4.99 1.32 -0.30
CA GLY A 5 -6.10 0.47 -0.74
C GLY A 5 -7.19 0.37 0.32
N ASP A 6 -8.46 0.62 -0.04
CA ASP A 6 -9.61 0.71 0.88
C ASP A 6 -10.29 -0.66 1.19
N GLN A 7 -9.63 -1.78 0.85
CA GLN A 7 -10.26 -3.11 0.98
C GLN A 7 -10.51 -3.56 2.43
N SER A 8 -10.00 -2.83 3.43
CA SER A 8 -10.19 -3.14 4.84
C SER A 8 -11.60 -2.87 5.37
N CYS A 9 -12.44 -2.11 4.67
CA CYS A 9 -13.78 -1.73 5.15
C CYS A 9 -14.89 -2.75 4.77
N ALA A 10 -14.55 -3.91 4.21
CA ALA A 10 -15.51 -4.90 3.68
C ALA A 10 -16.20 -5.84 4.71
N ALA A 11 -15.99 -5.67 6.02
CA ALA A 11 -16.71 -6.43 7.07
C ALA A 11 -17.51 -5.49 8.00
N ARG A 12 -18.82 -5.74 8.18
CA ARG A 12 -19.84 -4.89 8.88
C ARG A 12 -19.53 -4.59 10.36
N PRO A 13 -20.17 -3.59 11.01
CA PRO A 13 -20.25 -2.18 10.66
C PRO A 13 -19.63 -1.31 11.78
N ALA A 14 -18.78 -0.36 11.40
CA ALA A 14 -18.74 0.94 12.06
C ALA A 14 -18.29 1.95 10.99
N ALA A 15 -19.08 2.98 10.74
CA ALA A 15 -18.70 4.06 9.83
C ALA A 15 -17.50 4.89 10.36
N LEU A 16 -17.21 4.77 11.66
CA LEU A 16 -16.15 5.48 12.38
C LEU A 16 -14.71 5.06 12.01
N PRO A 17 -14.34 3.76 11.96
CA PRO A 17 -12.99 3.34 11.59
C PRO A 17 -12.59 3.77 10.17
N CYS A 18 -13.51 3.79 9.20
CA CYS A 18 -13.15 4.15 7.83
C CYS A 18 -12.87 5.66 7.68
N ARG A 19 -13.59 6.54 8.40
CA ARG A 19 -13.27 7.98 8.40
C ARG A 19 -11.94 8.28 9.10
N ALA A 20 -11.68 7.64 10.24
CA ALA A 20 -10.40 7.77 10.92
C ALA A 20 -9.23 7.27 10.05
N VAL A 21 -9.42 6.17 9.31
CA VAL A 21 -8.46 5.69 8.31
C VAL A 21 -8.21 6.78 7.27
N VAL A 22 -9.24 7.32 6.60
CA VAL A 22 -9.07 8.39 5.61
C VAL A 22 -8.39 9.62 6.20
N ASP A 23 -8.75 10.04 7.41
CA ASP A 23 -8.11 11.16 8.13
C ASP A 23 -6.62 10.93 8.30
N HIS A 24 -6.23 9.74 8.78
CA HIS A 24 -4.83 9.38 8.97
C HIS A 24 -4.06 9.27 7.65
N ALA A 25 -4.69 8.80 6.57
CA ALA A 25 -4.06 8.76 5.25
C ALA A 25 -3.69 10.16 4.79
N LEU A 26 -4.66 11.07 4.82
CA LEU A 26 -4.49 12.46 4.40
C LEU A 26 -3.46 13.19 5.29
N ALA A 27 -3.53 13.00 6.61
CA ALA A 27 -2.54 13.54 7.55
C ALA A 27 -1.12 13.01 7.29
N ALA A 28 -0.99 11.75 6.84
CA ALA A 28 0.28 11.17 6.41
C ALA A 28 0.68 11.56 4.97
N GLY A 29 -0.07 12.44 4.31
CA GLY A 29 0.18 12.93 2.97
C GLY A 29 -0.20 11.98 1.83
N ALA A 30 -0.85 10.85 2.14
CA ALA A 30 -1.41 9.94 1.14
C ALA A 30 -2.76 10.47 0.65
N ASN A 31 -2.93 10.57 -0.66
CA ASN A 31 -4.12 11.18 -1.26
C ASN A 31 -4.72 10.37 -2.41
N PHE A 32 -4.18 9.19 -2.74
CA PHE A 32 -4.75 8.30 -3.75
C PHE A 32 -5.45 7.12 -3.06
N PHE A 33 -6.75 6.97 -3.33
CA PHE A 33 -7.60 5.93 -2.76
C PHE A 33 -8.15 5.03 -3.88
N ASP A 34 -7.98 3.72 -3.72
CA ASP A 34 -8.51 2.71 -4.64
C ASP A 34 -9.76 2.03 -4.04
N SER A 35 -10.81 1.94 -4.84
CA SER A 35 -12.05 1.23 -4.54
C SER A 35 -12.51 0.34 -5.70
N SER A 36 -13.68 -0.27 -5.58
CA SER A 36 -14.30 -1.11 -6.62
C SER A 36 -15.77 -1.36 -6.27
N PRO A 37 -16.69 -1.44 -7.25
CA PRO A 37 -18.05 -1.93 -7.02
C PRO A 37 -18.08 -3.35 -6.42
N MET A 38 -17.01 -4.11 -6.59
CA MET A 38 -16.87 -5.47 -6.04
C MET A 38 -16.45 -5.49 -4.56
N TYR A 39 -16.08 -4.35 -3.96
CA TYR A 39 -15.62 -4.25 -2.57
C TYR A 39 -16.77 -3.92 -1.60
N GLY A 40 -17.96 -4.46 -1.84
CA GLY A 40 -19.14 -4.25 -1.01
C GLY A 40 -19.46 -2.76 -0.82
N GLU A 41 -19.49 -2.30 0.43
CA GLU A 41 -19.86 -0.92 0.78
C GLU A 41 -18.71 0.09 0.65
N ALA A 42 -17.53 -0.30 0.15
CA ALA A 42 -16.34 0.53 0.14
C ALA A 42 -16.55 1.89 -0.54
N GLU A 43 -17.18 1.93 -1.72
CA GLU A 43 -17.43 3.19 -2.43
C GLU A 43 -18.32 4.15 -1.62
N ARG A 44 -19.38 3.63 -1.00
CA ARG A 44 -20.29 4.44 -0.16
C ARG A 44 -19.57 4.96 1.07
N VAL A 45 -18.79 4.12 1.75
CA VAL A 45 -18.09 4.48 2.98
C VAL A 45 -16.97 5.49 2.70
N LEU A 46 -16.19 5.30 1.63
CA LEU A 46 -15.19 6.28 1.19
C LEU A 46 -15.83 7.62 0.83
N GLY A 47 -16.96 7.60 0.12
CA GLY A 47 -17.74 8.79 -0.19
C GLY A 47 -18.18 9.57 1.06
N GLN A 48 -18.67 8.86 2.08
CA GLN A 48 -19.05 9.46 3.38
C GLN A 48 -17.82 10.02 4.13
N ALA A 49 -16.67 9.36 4.05
CA ALA A 49 -15.43 9.81 4.68
C ALA A 49 -14.84 11.05 4.01
N LEU A 50 -15.04 11.22 2.70
CA LEU A 50 -14.56 12.37 1.91
C LEU A 50 -15.56 13.53 1.80
N GLN A 51 -16.76 13.39 2.37
CA GLN A 51 -17.79 14.43 2.32
C GLN A 51 -17.26 15.76 2.88
N GLY A 52 -17.37 16.82 2.05
CA GLY A 52 -16.88 18.17 2.36
C GLY A 52 -15.38 18.42 2.10
N ARG A 53 -14.66 17.45 1.53
CA ARG A 53 -13.21 17.53 1.26
C ARG A 53 -12.75 16.65 0.08
N ARG A 54 -13.64 16.41 -0.89
CA ARG A 54 -13.42 15.45 -1.99
C ARG A 54 -12.21 15.85 -2.84
N GLU A 55 -11.96 17.13 -3.00
CA GLU A 55 -10.85 17.73 -3.75
C GLU A 55 -9.46 17.38 -3.20
N THR A 56 -9.38 16.99 -1.93
CA THR A 56 -8.11 16.56 -1.30
C THR A 56 -7.67 15.16 -1.71
N ALA A 57 -8.52 14.41 -2.42
CA ALA A 57 -8.31 13.03 -2.79
C ALA A 57 -8.35 12.79 -4.31
N ILE A 58 -7.54 11.84 -4.78
CA ILE A 58 -7.67 11.18 -6.07
C ILE A 58 -8.32 9.83 -5.78
N VAL A 59 -9.49 9.57 -6.37
CA VAL A 59 -10.23 8.31 -6.17
C VAL A 59 -10.20 7.54 -7.49
N ALA A 60 -9.68 6.32 -7.43
CA ALA A 60 -9.75 5.37 -8.52
C ALA A 60 -10.79 4.30 -8.16
N THR A 61 -11.69 4.00 -9.11
CA THR A 61 -12.58 2.84 -9.02
C THR A 61 -12.38 1.96 -10.25
N LYS A 62 -12.91 0.74 -10.21
CA LYS A 62 -12.66 -0.28 -11.22
C LYS A 62 -13.85 -0.42 -12.15
N VAL A 63 -13.55 -0.40 -13.44
CA VAL A 63 -14.45 -0.85 -14.51
C VAL A 63 -13.84 -2.09 -15.14
N TRP A 64 -14.68 -3.03 -15.56
CA TRP A 64 -14.20 -4.22 -16.27
C TRP A 64 -13.65 -3.84 -17.65
N ALA A 65 -12.48 -4.39 -18.00
CA ALA A 65 -11.95 -4.40 -19.36
C ALA A 65 -12.12 -5.80 -19.94
N CYS A 66 -12.45 -5.91 -21.22
CA CYS A 66 -12.66 -7.19 -21.90
C CYS A 66 -11.35 -7.80 -22.39
N SER A 67 -10.26 -7.02 -22.45
CA SER A 67 -8.94 -7.48 -22.85
C SER A 67 -7.79 -6.69 -22.18
N PRO A 68 -6.57 -7.27 -22.09
CA PRO A 68 -5.41 -6.56 -21.57
C PRO A 68 -4.98 -5.33 -22.39
N ALA A 69 -5.28 -5.29 -23.69
CA ALA A 69 -4.91 -4.20 -24.60
C ALA A 69 -5.68 -2.89 -24.32
N GLU A 70 -6.82 -2.98 -23.63
CA GLU A 70 -7.61 -1.83 -23.17
C GLU A 70 -7.06 -1.22 -21.87
N GLY A 71 -6.03 -1.83 -21.27
CA GLY A 71 -5.37 -1.35 -20.06
C GLY A 71 -4.28 -0.32 -20.37
N HIS A 72 -4.35 0.86 -19.75
CA HIS A 72 -3.38 1.95 -19.96
C HIS A 72 -2.26 2.03 -18.90
N GLY A 73 -2.21 1.15 -17.90
CA GLY A 73 -1.19 1.18 -16.85
C GLY A 73 -1.23 -0.02 -15.89
N VAL A 74 -0.17 -0.17 -15.08
CA VAL A 74 -0.04 -1.25 -14.08
C VAL A 74 -0.15 -0.68 -12.68
N VAL A 75 -1.16 -1.14 -11.93
CA VAL A 75 -1.33 -0.86 -10.51
C VAL A 75 -1.06 -2.15 -9.73
N VAL A 76 -0.11 -2.12 -8.79
CA VAL A 76 0.22 -3.29 -7.98
C VAL A 76 -0.67 -3.34 -6.74
N MET A 77 -1.56 -4.33 -6.70
CA MET A 77 -2.44 -4.62 -5.56
C MET A 77 -1.87 -5.75 -4.69
N ARG A 78 -2.16 -5.72 -3.39
CA ARG A 78 -1.71 -6.72 -2.40
C ARG A 78 -0.19 -6.92 -2.40
N PRO A 79 0.62 -5.85 -2.23
CA PRO A 79 2.08 -5.95 -2.25
C PRO A 79 2.65 -6.90 -1.19
N PHE A 80 1.89 -7.15 -0.11
CA PHE A 80 2.26 -8.06 0.97
C PHE A 80 1.62 -9.45 0.88
N GLY A 81 0.90 -9.77 -0.21
CA GLY A 81 0.19 -11.04 -0.37
C GLY A 81 -0.81 -11.33 0.76
N GLU A 82 -1.65 -10.36 1.16
CA GLU A 82 -2.53 -10.46 2.35
C GLU A 82 -1.78 -10.75 3.67
N GLY A 83 -0.55 -10.23 3.79
CA GLY A 83 0.28 -10.45 4.96
C GLY A 83 0.88 -11.87 5.02
N SER A 84 0.66 -12.72 4.02
CA SER A 84 1.34 -14.03 3.93
C SER A 84 2.85 -13.88 3.73
N LEU A 85 3.29 -12.84 3.01
CA LEU A 85 4.70 -12.48 2.93
C LEU A 85 5.21 -12.08 4.33
N MET A 86 4.41 -11.38 5.13
CA MET A 86 4.79 -10.91 6.48
C MET A 86 4.90 -12.00 7.54
N ARG A 87 4.25 -13.16 7.36
CA ARG A 87 4.30 -14.29 8.31
C ARG A 87 5.61 -15.07 8.29
N ARG A 88 6.41 -14.92 7.23
CA ARG A 88 7.68 -15.62 7.04
C ARG A 88 8.70 -14.61 6.56
N ILE A 89 9.10 -13.66 7.40
CA ILE A 89 10.22 -12.79 7.04
C ILE A 89 11.34 -12.89 8.07
N GLN A 90 12.56 -12.79 7.55
CA GLN A 90 13.79 -12.70 8.31
C GLN A 90 13.68 -11.61 9.40
N PRO A 91 14.42 -11.73 10.52
CA PRO A 91 14.41 -10.73 11.59
C PRO A 91 14.60 -9.30 11.05
N GLU A 92 13.89 -8.32 11.63
CA GLU A 92 13.96 -6.90 11.23
C GLU A 92 15.38 -6.32 11.34
N ALA A 93 16.24 -6.90 12.18
CA ALA A 93 17.65 -6.54 12.25
C ALA A 93 18.38 -6.68 10.90
N ASN A 94 17.90 -7.54 9.99
CA ASN A 94 18.44 -7.64 8.64
C ASN A 94 18.09 -6.44 7.75
N LEU A 95 17.21 -5.54 8.20
CA LEU A 95 16.89 -4.29 7.51
C LEU A 95 17.81 -3.14 7.94
N ASN A 96 18.67 -3.32 8.94
CA ASN A 96 19.59 -2.28 9.41
C ASN A 96 20.40 -1.58 8.30
N PRO A 97 20.90 -2.29 7.26
CA PRO A 97 21.59 -1.64 6.14
C PRO A 97 20.71 -0.66 5.34
N LEU A 98 19.39 -0.79 5.42
CA LEU A 98 18.41 0.04 4.72
C LEU A 98 17.90 1.21 5.57
N ALA A 99 18.40 1.39 6.80
CA ALA A 99 17.96 2.48 7.69
C ALA A 99 18.16 3.86 7.07
N ALA A 100 19.21 4.05 6.26
CA ALA A 100 19.47 5.29 5.50
C ALA A 100 18.33 5.66 4.52
N PHE A 101 17.49 4.69 4.15
CA PHE A 101 16.30 4.89 3.31
C PHE A 101 15.01 5.06 4.12
N GLY A 102 15.10 5.25 5.44
CA GLY A 102 13.94 5.37 6.32
C GLY A 102 13.17 4.06 6.50
N VAL A 103 13.84 2.92 6.29
CA VAL A 103 13.25 1.59 6.45
C VAL A 103 13.57 1.04 7.83
N THR A 104 12.52 0.84 8.63
CA THR A 104 12.58 0.20 9.94
C THR A 104 11.70 -1.05 10.01
N SER A 105 10.88 -1.31 8.99
CA SER A 105 9.99 -2.47 8.94
C SER A 105 9.96 -3.11 7.56
N TRP A 106 9.50 -4.36 7.52
CA TRP A 106 9.29 -5.09 6.27
C TRP A 106 8.23 -4.49 5.37
N ALA A 107 7.19 -3.87 5.95
CA ALA A 107 6.17 -3.18 5.16
C ALA A 107 6.80 -2.01 4.38
N GLN A 108 7.65 -1.21 5.04
CA GLN A 108 8.38 -0.14 4.39
C GLN A 108 9.39 -0.67 3.36
N ALA A 109 10.13 -1.73 3.68
CA ALA A 109 11.11 -2.33 2.78
C ALA A 109 10.45 -2.80 1.46
N LEU A 110 9.33 -3.52 1.55
CA LEU A 110 8.63 -4.05 0.38
C LEU A 110 7.92 -2.94 -0.41
N LEU A 111 7.29 -1.97 0.25
CA LEU A 111 6.68 -0.83 -0.43
C LEU A 111 7.72 0.02 -1.16
N LYS A 112 8.83 0.33 -0.50
CA LYS A 112 9.92 1.08 -1.10
C LYS A 112 10.59 0.31 -2.24
N TRP A 113 10.69 -1.02 -2.14
CA TRP A 113 11.15 -1.87 -3.24
C TRP A 113 10.29 -1.74 -4.50
N ILE A 114 8.97 -1.70 -4.34
CA ILE A 114 8.02 -1.49 -5.44
C ILE A 114 8.15 -0.07 -5.99
N LEU A 115 8.10 0.94 -5.12
CA LEU A 115 8.12 2.36 -5.50
C LEU A 115 9.45 2.81 -6.11
N SER A 116 10.53 2.06 -5.88
CA SER A 116 11.84 2.34 -6.49
C SER A 116 11.97 1.75 -7.91
N ASP A 117 10.96 1.02 -8.41
CA ASP A 117 10.88 0.65 -9.83
C ASP A 117 10.22 1.78 -10.62
N PRO A 118 10.88 2.39 -11.62
CA PRO A 118 10.30 3.50 -12.39
C PRO A 118 9.02 3.09 -13.16
N ARG A 119 8.79 1.79 -13.36
CA ARG A 119 7.57 1.27 -13.97
C ARG A 119 6.38 1.26 -13.00
N CYS A 120 6.60 1.36 -11.70
CA CYS A 120 5.54 1.38 -10.69
C CYS A 120 5.18 2.82 -10.31
N GLN A 121 4.05 3.32 -10.80
CA GLN A 121 3.63 4.71 -10.51
C GLN A 121 3.02 4.88 -9.12
N VAL A 122 2.44 3.81 -8.57
CA VAL A 122 1.75 3.81 -7.27
C VAL A 122 1.73 2.41 -6.65
N ALA A 123 1.88 2.35 -5.33
CA ALA A 123 1.59 1.16 -4.52
C ALA A 123 0.34 1.45 -3.67
N ILE A 124 -0.58 0.48 -3.59
CA ILE A 124 -1.85 0.59 -2.84
C ILE A 124 -1.94 -0.51 -1.76
N PRO A 125 -1.16 -0.41 -0.65
CA PRO A 125 -1.30 -1.33 0.46
C PRO A 125 -2.65 -1.12 1.16
N ALA A 126 -3.32 -2.21 1.53
CA ALA A 126 -4.53 -2.17 2.34
C ALA A 126 -4.20 -2.38 3.83
N THR A 127 -4.86 -1.66 4.73
CA THR A 127 -4.77 -1.86 6.18
C THR A 127 -6.01 -1.33 6.90
N SER A 128 -6.53 -2.10 7.86
CA SER A 128 -7.61 -1.66 8.77
C SER A 128 -7.08 -0.94 10.02
N ARG A 129 -5.76 -0.83 10.16
CA ARG A 129 -5.09 -0.28 11.36
C ARG A 129 -4.50 1.10 11.05
N PRO A 130 -5.01 2.19 11.66
CA PRO A 130 -4.53 3.55 11.42
C PRO A 130 -3.02 3.74 11.63
N ALA A 131 -2.46 3.12 12.67
CA ALA A 131 -1.02 3.17 12.95
C ALA A 131 -0.16 2.64 11.79
N ARG A 132 -0.65 1.65 11.04
CA ARG A 132 0.04 1.08 9.87
C ARG A 132 -0.04 1.98 8.63
N MET A 133 -0.96 2.94 8.60
CA MET A 133 -1.11 3.84 7.45
C MET A 133 0.00 4.87 7.40
N GLY A 134 0.37 5.46 8.55
CA GLY A 134 1.52 6.34 8.63
C GLY A 134 2.81 5.62 8.23
N GLU A 135 2.99 4.39 8.71
CA GLU A 135 4.10 3.52 8.33
C GLU A 135 4.14 3.27 6.81
N ASN A 136 3.02 2.82 6.21
CA ASN A 136 2.94 2.57 4.76
C ASN A 136 3.19 3.83 3.93
N ALA A 137 2.61 4.97 4.32
CA ALA A 137 2.77 6.23 3.63
C ALA A 137 4.22 6.73 3.68
N SER A 138 4.91 6.53 4.82
CA SER A 138 6.31 6.93 5.00
C SER A 138 7.28 6.25 4.02
N ALA A 139 6.94 5.03 3.54
CA ALA A 139 7.73 4.31 2.56
C ALA A 139 7.80 5.04 1.20
N GLY A 140 6.87 5.94 0.93
CA GLY A 140 6.82 6.76 -0.28
C GLY A 140 7.64 8.05 -0.21
N ASN A 141 8.48 8.24 0.81
CA ASN A 141 9.41 9.38 0.90
C ASN A 141 10.80 8.98 0.39
N PRO A 142 11.53 9.84 -0.34
CA PRO A 142 12.92 9.57 -0.72
C PRO A 142 13.84 9.49 0.53
N PRO A 143 15.06 8.90 0.41
CA PRO A 143 15.69 8.42 -0.82
C PRO A 143 15.11 7.09 -1.34
N TRP A 144 15.24 6.85 -2.64
CA TRP A 144 14.78 5.63 -3.33
C TRP A 144 15.87 4.58 -3.40
N PHE A 145 15.50 3.31 -3.42
CA PHE A 145 16.46 2.22 -3.58
C PHE A 145 17.10 2.23 -4.97
N GLY A 146 18.41 1.99 -5.01
CA GLY A 146 19.12 1.63 -6.22
C GLY A 146 19.00 0.13 -6.53
N PRO A 147 19.70 -0.34 -7.57
CA PRO A 147 19.69 -1.75 -7.95
C PRO A 147 20.14 -2.69 -6.82
N ASP A 148 21.13 -2.29 -6.02
CA ASP A 148 21.72 -3.13 -4.99
C ASP A 148 20.78 -3.34 -3.80
N GLU A 149 20.14 -2.26 -3.32
CA GLU A 149 19.14 -2.36 -2.24
C GLU A 149 17.92 -3.14 -2.70
N ARG A 150 17.49 -2.94 -3.96
CA ARG A 150 16.40 -3.73 -4.54
C ARG A 150 16.76 -5.22 -4.60
N ALA A 151 17.98 -5.56 -5.02
CA ALA A 151 18.45 -6.94 -5.04
C ALA A 151 18.57 -7.52 -3.63
N TYR A 152 19.00 -6.72 -2.64
CA TYR A 152 19.12 -7.13 -1.24
C TYR A 152 17.76 -7.51 -0.64
N VAL A 153 16.75 -6.64 -0.77
CA VAL A 153 15.39 -6.92 -0.29
C VAL A 153 14.81 -8.15 -0.98
N ALA A 154 14.99 -8.28 -2.30
CA ALA A 154 14.54 -9.46 -3.05
C ALA A 154 15.18 -10.76 -2.53
N ARG A 155 16.50 -10.77 -2.28
CA ARG A 155 17.18 -11.93 -1.71
C ARG A 155 16.62 -12.31 -0.34
N LEU A 156 16.48 -11.35 0.58
CA LEU A 156 15.95 -11.62 1.91
C LEU A 156 14.50 -12.12 1.86
N ALA A 157 13.66 -11.56 0.98
CA ALA A 157 12.28 -11.99 0.78
C ALA A 157 12.16 -13.37 0.11
N CYS A 158 13.17 -13.80 -0.67
CA CYS A 158 13.21 -15.13 -1.28
C CYS A 158 13.77 -16.20 -0.34
N LEU A 159 14.71 -15.87 0.54
CA LEU A 159 15.29 -16.81 1.52
C LEU A 159 14.25 -17.39 2.49
N THR A 160 13.08 -16.76 2.59
CA THR A 160 11.98 -17.19 3.47
C THR A 160 11.11 -18.29 2.86
N ARG A 161 11.33 -18.65 1.59
CA ARG A 161 10.65 -19.78 0.93
C ARG A 161 11.35 -21.13 1.11
N PHE A 162 12.58 -21.18 1.63
CA PHE A 162 13.41 -22.39 1.58
C PHE A 162 13.90 -22.99 2.91
N SER A 163 13.57 -22.41 4.06
CA SER A 163 13.81 -23.09 5.34
C SER A 163 12.64 -24.05 5.63
N ARG A 164 12.90 -25.35 5.42
CA ARG A 164 12.05 -26.47 5.84
C ARG A 164 12.08 -26.63 7.36
#